data_AF-A0A7K4JV32-F1
#
_entry.id   AF-A0A7K4JV32-F1
#
_cell.length_a   1.000
_cell.length_b   1.000
_cell.length_c   1.000
_cell.angle_alpha   90.00
_cell.angle_beta   90.00
_cell.angle_gamma   90.00
#
_symmetry.space_group_name_H-M   'P 1'
#
loop_
_entity.id
_entity.type
_entity.pdbx_description
1 polymer ?
#
loop_
_entity_poly.entity_id
_entity_poly.type
_entity_poly.pdbx_seq_one_letter_code
_entity_poly.pdbx_strand_id
1 'polypeptide(L)'
;SAGHATMAHGPGKCCCCCQEAAAGGERGAAWGLYLRIDRQRLQCLNERREGSGALVFRAWEERGDRAQFVESDDDEELLFNVPFTGNVKLKGVMVMGEDDGTHPAEMRLFKNIPHMSFDDAAREAEQTFSLNRDPMGELEYPTK
;
A
#
# COMPACT_ATOMS: atom_id res chain seq x y z
N SER A 1 -1.30 36.50 -63.38
CA SER A 1 -1.59 35.09 -63.69
C SER A 1 -0.26 34.32 -63.61
N ALA A 2 0.21 33.97 -62.41
CA ALA A 2 -0.15 32.80 -61.59
C ALA A 2 0.42 31.47 -62.16
N GLY A 3 1.36 30.84 -61.42
CA GLY A 3 1.76 29.44 -61.67
C GLY A 3 3.13 28.98 -61.13
N HIS A 4 3.16 28.64 -59.83
CA HIS A 4 3.97 27.64 -59.09
C HIS A 4 5.46 27.30 -59.40
N ALA A 5 6.27 27.41 -58.35
CA ALA A 5 7.51 26.66 -58.01
C ALA A 5 7.71 26.82 -56.48
N THR A 6 8.16 25.90 -55.62
CA THR A 6 8.75 24.54 -55.67
C THR A 6 8.60 23.91 -54.28
N MET A 7 8.66 22.57 -54.20
CA MET A 7 8.78 21.79 -52.96
C MET A 7 9.99 22.21 -52.12
N ALA A 8 9.83 22.26 -50.79
CA ALA A 8 10.91 22.17 -49.83
C ALA A 8 10.48 21.26 -48.67
N HIS A 9 11.22 20.17 -48.46
CA HIS A 9 11.12 19.30 -47.30
C HIS A 9 11.84 19.96 -46.11
N GLY A 10 11.11 20.29 -45.05
CA GLY A 10 11.68 20.70 -43.77
C GLY A 10 11.58 19.56 -42.75
N PRO A 11 12.64 19.23 -42.00
CA PRO A 11 12.57 18.25 -40.92
C PRO A 11 12.02 18.94 -39.67
N GLY A 12 10.82 18.54 -39.24
CA GLY A 12 10.15 19.16 -38.10
C GLY A 12 9.27 18.18 -37.36
N LYS A 13 9.93 17.24 -36.66
CA LYS A 13 9.44 16.41 -35.54
C LYS A 13 7.94 16.49 -35.24
N CYS A 14 7.23 15.48 -35.76
CA CYS A 14 6.24 14.66 -35.08
C CYS A 14 5.53 15.30 -33.87
N CYS A 15 4.37 15.91 -34.14
CA CYS A 15 3.34 16.18 -33.14
C CYS A 15 2.43 14.95 -33.07
N CYS A 16 2.82 13.93 -32.31
CA CYS A 16 1.94 12.82 -31.98
C CYS A 16 1.11 13.21 -30.74
N CYS A 17 -0.19 13.44 -30.98
CA CYS A 17 -1.22 13.23 -29.98
C CYS A 17 -1.14 11.80 -29.43
N CYS A 18 -1.00 11.68 -28.11
CA CYS A 18 -1.22 10.55 -27.19
C CYS A 18 -0.37 10.90 -25.95
N GLN A 19 -0.82 10.98 -24.71
CA GLN A 19 -1.98 10.44 -24.04
C GLN A 19 -1.99 11.12 -22.67
N GLU A 20 -3.17 11.28 -22.08
CA GLU A 20 -3.35 11.71 -20.70
C GLU A 20 -2.35 10.99 -19.78
N ALA A 21 -1.42 11.74 -19.18
CA ALA A 21 -0.54 11.22 -18.15
C ALA A 21 -1.44 10.90 -16.95
N ALA A 22 -1.83 9.63 -16.90
CA ALA A 22 -2.72 9.04 -15.92
C ALA A 22 -2.38 9.52 -14.50
N ALA A 23 -3.40 9.97 -13.79
CA ALA A 23 -3.39 10.31 -12.36
C ALA A 23 -2.96 9.14 -11.42
N GLY A 24 -2.44 8.04 -11.96
CA GLY A 24 -1.85 6.90 -11.24
C GLY A 24 -0.33 6.95 -11.07
N GLY A 25 0.39 7.76 -11.86
CA GLY A 25 1.87 7.79 -11.84
C GLY A 25 2.48 8.45 -10.61
N GLU A 26 1.90 9.54 -10.12
CA GLU A 26 2.40 10.23 -8.92
C GLU A 26 2.05 9.51 -7.61
N ARG A 27 0.92 8.78 -7.57
CA ARG A 27 0.50 8.03 -6.37
C ARG A 27 1.47 6.89 -6.09
N GLY A 28 1.91 6.14 -7.11
CA GLY A 28 2.87 5.04 -6.94
C GLY A 28 4.19 5.46 -6.27
N ALA A 29 4.67 6.68 -6.52
CA ALA A 29 5.88 7.22 -5.89
C ALA A 29 5.68 7.59 -4.40
N ALA A 30 4.45 7.94 -3.99
CA ALA A 30 4.10 8.21 -2.59
C ALA A 30 4.00 6.91 -1.75
N TRP A 31 3.72 5.77 -2.38
CA TRP A 31 3.62 4.44 -1.75
C TRP A 31 4.96 3.70 -1.60
N GLY A 32 6.08 4.44 -1.67
CA GLY A 32 7.45 3.92 -1.65
C GLY A 32 7.94 3.27 -0.36
N LEU A 33 7.07 3.06 0.65
CA LEU A 33 7.46 2.35 1.87
C LEU A 33 7.56 0.84 1.67
N TYR A 34 6.85 0.26 0.70
CA TYR A 34 6.91 -1.18 0.44
C TYR A 34 8.36 -1.66 0.24
N LEU A 35 9.15 -0.93 -0.57
CA LEU A 35 10.56 -1.25 -0.81
C LEU A 35 11.46 -1.04 0.41
N ARG A 36 10.96 -0.39 1.46
CA ARG A 36 11.68 -0.15 2.72
C ARG A 36 11.33 -1.17 3.79
N ILE A 37 10.32 -2.02 3.61
CA ILE A 37 9.96 -3.06 4.57
C ILE A 37 11.03 -4.16 4.53
N ASP A 38 11.57 -4.50 5.70
CA ASP A 38 12.43 -5.67 5.86
C ASP A 38 11.55 -6.92 5.97
N ARG A 39 11.17 -7.46 4.81
CA ARG A 39 10.28 -8.62 4.68
C ARG A 39 10.84 -9.90 5.32
N GLN A 40 12.16 -10.01 5.50
CA GLN A 40 12.78 -11.18 6.12
C GLN A 40 12.60 -11.18 7.64
N ARG A 41 12.43 -10.00 8.24
CA ARG A 41 12.25 -9.83 9.69
C ARG A 41 10.82 -9.44 10.08
N LEU A 42 9.92 -9.27 9.11
CA LEU A 42 8.51 -9.03 9.36
C LEU A 42 7.91 -10.22 10.08
N GLN A 43 7.17 -9.96 11.15
CA GLN A 43 6.45 -10.99 11.90
C GLN A 43 4.97 -10.65 11.94
N CYS A 44 4.13 -11.65 11.72
CA CYS A 44 2.69 -11.57 11.92
C CYS A 44 2.31 -12.57 13.00
N LEU A 45 1.68 -12.11 14.08
CA LEU A 45 1.18 -12.97 15.15
C LEU A 45 -0.31 -13.26 14.93
N ASN A 46 -0.73 -14.44 15.38
CA ASN A 46 -2.06 -15.01 15.18
C ASN A 46 -2.46 -15.21 13.72
N GLU A 47 -1.50 -15.32 12.79
CA GLU A 47 -1.82 -15.73 11.43
C GLU A 47 -2.14 -17.23 11.36
N ARG A 48 -3.28 -17.59 10.75
CA ARG A 48 -3.70 -18.99 10.54
C ARG A 48 -2.70 -19.81 9.72
N ARG A 49 -2.09 -19.16 8.72
CA ARG A 49 -1.06 -19.76 7.88
C ARG A 49 0.24 -19.02 8.10
N GLU A 50 1.24 -19.75 8.61
CA GLU A 50 2.58 -19.21 8.84
C GLU A 50 3.14 -18.51 7.59
N GLY A 51 3.62 -17.28 7.77
CA GLY A 51 4.20 -16.43 6.75
C GLY A 51 3.19 -15.72 5.83
N SER A 52 1.89 -15.95 5.98
CA SER A 52 0.87 -15.33 5.12
C SER A 52 0.78 -13.81 5.31
N GLY A 53 0.97 -13.30 6.53
CA GLY A 53 0.99 -11.88 6.85
C GLY A 53 2.13 -11.11 6.18
N ALA A 54 3.24 -11.77 5.84
CA ALA A 54 4.31 -11.14 5.06
C ALA A 54 3.95 -10.96 3.58
N LEU A 55 3.01 -11.76 3.06
CA LEU A 55 2.63 -11.79 1.65
C LEU A 55 1.61 -10.70 1.29
N VAL A 56 0.90 -10.14 2.29
CA VAL A 56 -0.08 -9.08 2.04
C VAL A 56 0.54 -7.70 1.80
N PHE A 57 1.81 -7.50 2.19
CA PHE A 57 2.60 -6.32 1.83
C PHE A 57 3.18 -6.49 0.43
N ARG A 58 2.79 -5.62 -0.50
CA ARG A 58 3.12 -5.73 -1.91
C ARG A 58 3.25 -4.38 -2.61
N ALA A 59 3.68 -4.41 -3.87
CA ALA A 59 3.74 -3.22 -4.71
C ALA A 59 2.33 -2.66 -4.97
N TRP A 60 2.26 -1.35 -5.21
CA TRP A 60 1.00 -0.64 -5.42
C TRP A 60 0.20 -1.23 -6.59
N GLU A 61 0.88 -1.65 -7.64
CA GLU A 61 0.34 -2.24 -8.85
C GLU A 61 -0.27 -3.62 -8.61
N GLU A 62 0.22 -4.34 -7.60
CA GLU A 62 -0.21 -5.70 -7.25
C GLU A 62 -1.32 -5.70 -6.19
N ARG A 63 -1.71 -4.54 -5.65
CA ARG A 63 -2.66 -4.41 -4.53
C ARG A 63 -4.02 -5.09 -4.77
N GLY A 64 -4.44 -5.22 -6.03
CA GLY A 64 -5.69 -5.88 -6.41
C GLY A 64 -5.64 -7.41 -6.40
N ASP A 65 -4.47 -8.02 -6.20
CA ASP A 65 -4.33 -9.48 -6.16
C ASP A 65 -4.90 -10.08 -4.86
N ARG A 66 -6.04 -10.77 -4.97
CA ARG A 66 -6.72 -11.44 -3.86
C ARG A 66 -6.21 -12.84 -3.54
N ALA A 67 -5.30 -13.38 -4.34
CA ALA A 67 -4.74 -14.70 -4.08
C ALA A 67 -3.87 -14.72 -2.82
N GLN A 68 -3.30 -13.58 -2.44
CA GLN A 68 -2.52 -13.40 -1.22
C GLN A 68 -3.34 -12.66 -0.17
N PHE A 69 -3.67 -13.35 0.90
CA PHE A 69 -4.41 -12.84 2.05
C PHE A 69 -3.85 -13.46 3.34
N VAL A 70 -4.23 -12.85 4.45
CA VAL A 70 -3.95 -13.31 5.82
C VAL A 70 -5.27 -13.41 6.56
N GLU A 71 -5.44 -14.49 7.31
CA GLU A 71 -6.57 -14.73 8.19
C GLU A 71 -6.01 -14.96 9.59
N SER A 72 -6.78 -14.56 10.60
CA SER A 72 -6.46 -14.91 11.98
C SER A 72 -6.79 -16.36 12.30
N ASP A 73 -6.08 -16.97 13.25
CA ASP A 73 -6.24 -18.40 13.56
C ASP A 73 -7.35 -18.67 14.59
N ASP A 74 -7.17 -18.11 15.79
CA ASP A 74 -7.98 -18.39 16.99
C ASP A 74 -9.06 -17.31 17.22
N ASP A 75 -8.63 -16.07 17.44
CA ASP A 75 -9.50 -14.89 17.56
C ASP A 75 -9.45 -13.98 16.32
N GLU A 76 -10.11 -12.82 16.36
CA GLU A 76 -10.20 -11.86 15.25
C GLU A 76 -8.99 -10.90 15.14
N GLU A 77 -8.02 -10.98 16.05
CA GLU A 77 -6.93 -10.02 16.16
C GLU A 77 -5.67 -10.49 15.41
N LEU A 78 -5.04 -9.60 14.64
CA LEU A 78 -3.72 -9.83 14.02
C LEU A 78 -2.75 -8.75 14.48
N LEU A 79 -1.50 -9.15 14.75
CA LEU A 79 -0.44 -8.21 15.13
C LEU A 79 0.71 -8.28 14.13
N PHE A 80 0.99 -7.15 13.47
CA PHE A 80 2.09 -7.01 12.53
C PHE A 80 3.26 -6.24 13.13
N ASN A 81 4.40 -6.91 13.27
CA ASN A 81 5.69 -6.26 13.51
C ASN A 81 6.34 -6.00 12.15
N VAL A 82 6.33 -4.73 11.72
CA VAL A 82 6.83 -4.30 10.40
C VAL A 82 8.14 -3.51 10.55
N PRO A 83 9.31 -4.18 10.51
CA PRO A 83 10.59 -3.48 10.50
C PRO A 83 10.85 -2.81 9.15
N PHE A 84 11.52 -1.65 9.18
CA PHE A 84 12.00 -0.96 7.99
C PHE A 84 13.54 -1.03 7.91
N THR A 85 14.08 -1.09 6.70
CA THR A 85 15.53 -1.13 6.39
C THR A 85 16.25 0.20 6.63
N GLY A 86 15.54 1.20 7.13
CA GLY A 86 16.08 2.50 7.51
C GLY A 86 14.99 3.40 8.11
N ASN A 87 15.36 4.63 8.42
CA ASN A 87 14.42 5.58 8.98
C ASN A 87 13.38 6.00 7.93
N VAL A 88 12.11 5.83 8.26
CA VAL A 88 10.98 6.21 7.42
C VAL A 88 10.04 7.13 8.18
N LYS A 89 9.32 7.97 7.44
CA LYS A 89 8.18 8.71 7.97
C LYS A 89 6.91 8.06 7.42
N LEU A 90 6.16 7.40 8.28
CA LEU A 90 4.82 6.94 7.94
C LEU A 90 3.93 8.18 7.77
N LYS A 91 3.23 8.27 6.64
CA LYS A 91 2.31 9.38 6.32
C LYS A 91 0.86 8.94 6.36
N GLY A 92 0.62 7.70 5.96
CA GLY A 92 -0.70 7.09 5.91
C GLY A 92 -0.57 5.58 5.84
N VAL A 93 -1.68 4.91 6.13
CA VAL A 93 -1.84 3.47 6.03
C VAL A 93 -3.09 3.21 5.21
N MET A 94 -3.06 2.16 4.40
CA MET A 94 -4.22 1.63 3.69
C MET A 94 -4.43 0.19 4.13
N VAL A 95 -5.66 -0.15 4.44
CA VAL A 95 -6.04 -1.52 4.84
C VAL A 95 -7.15 -1.95 3.88
N MET A 96 -6.91 -3.06 3.20
CA MET A 96 -7.88 -3.69 2.32
C MET A 96 -8.30 -5.01 2.95
N GLY A 97 -9.59 -5.30 2.88
CA GLY A 97 -10.16 -6.59 3.25
C GLY A 97 -11.32 -6.94 2.33
N GLU A 98 -11.87 -8.13 2.50
CA GLU A 98 -13.03 -8.60 1.74
C GLU A 98 -14.34 -8.02 2.30
N ASP A 99 -15.38 -7.99 1.46
CA ASP A 99 -16.72 -7.50 1.85
C ASP A 99 -17.63 -8.62 2.39
N ASP A 100 -17.04 -9.66 2.98
CA ASP A 100 -17.74 -10.83 3.52
C ASP A 100 -17.91 -10.79 5.05
N GLY A 101 -17.54 -9.67 5.67
CA GLY A 101 -17.59 -9.49 7.12
C GLY A 101 -16.30 -9.84 7.86
N THR A 102 -15.26 -10.31 7.16
CA THR A 102 -13.93 -10.57 7.76
C THR A 102 -13.03 -9.32 7.81
N HIS A 103 -13.50 -8.19 7.28
CA HIS A 103 -12.76 -6.94 7.26
C HIS A 103 -12.49 -6.42 8.70
N PRO A 104 -11.24 -6.03 9.04
CA PRO A 104 -10.92 -5.50 10.36
C PRO A 104 -11.68 -4.18 10.61
N ALA A 105 -12.26 -4.03 11.80
CA ALA A 105 -13.02 -2.82 12.16
C ALA A 105 -12.14 -1.72 12.77
N GLU A 106 -11.01 -2.09 13.36
CA GLU A 106 -10.10 -1.17 14.04
C GLU A 106 -8.65 -1.51 13.69
N MET A 107 -7.81 -0.48 13.62
CA MET A 107 -6.36 -0.64 13.61
C MET A 107 -5.73 0.25 14.66
N ARG A 108 -4.78 -0.31 15.42
CA ARG A 108 -4.00 0.38 16.44
C ARG A 108 -2.55 0.45 15.97
N LEU A 109 -2.01 1.66 15.90
CA LEU A 109 -0.65 1.92 15.44
C LEU A 109 0.29 2.17 16.62
N PHE A 110 1.38 1.43 16.62
CA PHE A 110 2.47 1.57 17.57
C PHE A 110 3.76 1.84 16.79
N LYS A 111 4.60 2.76 17.29
CA LYS A 111 5.85 3.14 16.61
C LYS A 111 7.05 2.82 17.52
N ASN A 112 8.16 2.40 16.91
CA ASN A 112 9.45 2.22 17.59
C ASN A 112 9.46 1.19 18.74
N ILE A 113 8.59 0.18 18.68
CA ILE A 113 8.58 -0.95 19.63
C ILE A 113 8.97 -2.21 18.85
N PRO A 114 10.19 -2.75 19.06
CA PRO A 114 10.59 -3.99 18.42
C PRO A 114 9.90 -5.20 19.07
N HIS A 115 9.55 -6.20 18.27
CA HIS A 115 9.02 -7.50 18.74
C HIS A 115 7.81 -7.38 19.67
N MET A 116 6.85 -6.55 19.28
CA MET A 116 5.63 -6.31 20.04
C MET A 116 4.77 -7.57 20.12
N SER A 117 4.19 -7.82 21.29
CA SER A 117 3.24 -8.89 21.59
C SER A 117 1.83 -8.35 21.88
N PHE A 118 0.85 -9.25 22.03
CA PHE A 118 -0.51 -8.87 22.44
C PHE A 118 -0.57 -8.28 23.86
N ASP A 119 0.29 -8.75 24.77
CA ASP A 119 0.42 -8.15 26.11
C ASP A 119 0.92 -6.70 26.02
N ASP A 120 1.87 -6.44 25.13
CA ASP A 120 2.32 -5.07 24.86
C ASP A 120 1.20 -4.22 24.28
N ALA A 121 0.32 -4.80 23.44
CA ALA A 121 -0.80 -4.11 22.83
C ALA A 121 -1.88 -3.67 23.82
N ALA A 122 -1.83 -4.09 25.09
CA ALA A 122 -2.71 -3.53 26.12
C ALA A 122 -2.40 -2.06 26.45
N ARG A 123 -1.21 -1.55 26.09
CA ARG A 123 -0.84 -0.13 26.30
C ARG A 123 -1.58 0.81 25.35
N GLU A 124 -1.54 2.09 25.67
CA GLU A 124 -2.09 3.13 24.80
C GLU A 124 -1.37 3.13 23.43
N ALA A 125 -2.17 3.11 22.35
CA ALA A 125 -1.65 3.21 20.99
C ALA A 125 -1.34 4.67 20.65
N GLU A 126 -0.32 4.88 19.81
CA GLU A 126 0.01 6.24 19.32
C GLU A 126 -1.17 6.82 18.52
N GLN A 127 -1.85 5.96 17.76
CA GLN A 127 -3.05 6.31 17.03
C GLN A 127 -3.94 5.08 16.82
N THR A 128 -5.24 5.28 16.95
CA THR A 128 -6.26 4.29 16.63
C THR A 128 -7.10 4.78 15.46
N PHE A 129 -7.49 3.87 14.58
CA PHE A 129 -8.27 4.13 13.38
C PHE A 129 -9.51 3.24 13.36
N SER A 130 -10.69 3.83 13.21
CA SER A 130 -11.89 3.08 12.83
C SER A 130 -11.85 2.85 11.33
N LEU A 131 -11.73 1.58 10.94
CA LEU A 131 -11.59 1.19 9.54
C LEU A 131 -12.96 1.00 8.90
N ASN A 132 -13.10 1.54 7.70
CA ASN A 132 -14.21 1.27 6.80
C ASN A 132 -13.82 0.19 5.80
N ARG A 133 -14.81 -0.57 5.36
CA ARG A 133 -14.65 -1.57 4.30
C ARG A 133 -14.14 -0.90 3.03
N ASP A 134 -13.01 -1.38 2.55
CA ASP A 134 -12.37 -0.84 1.37
C ASP A 134 -11.76 -1.97 0.52
N PRO A 135 -12.59 -2.69 -0.25
CA PRO A 135 -12.04 -3.70 -1.14
C PRO A 135 -11.12 -3.03 -2.18
N MET A 136 -11.41 -1.84 -2.69
CA MET A 136 -10.62 -1.30 -3.81
C MET A 136 -9.30 -0.62 -3.39
N GLY A 137 -9.05 -0.45 -2.09
CA GLY A 137 -7.83 0.18 -1.58
C GLY A 137 -7.77 1.67 -1.92
N GLU A 138 -8.90 2.36 -1.78
CA GLU A 138 -9.05 3.78 -2.06
C GLU A 138 -8.98 4.66 -0.80
N LEU A 139 -9.20 4.09 0.39
CA LEU A 139 -9.22 4.80 1.66
C LEU A 139 -7.83 4.83 2.30
N GLU A 140 -7.29 6.04 2.42
CA GLU A 140 -6.07 6.32 3.16
C GLU A 140 -6.38 6.82 4.57
N TYR A 141 -5.70 6.22 5.55
CA TYR A 141 -5.75 6.63 6.95
C TYR A 141 -4.48 7.43 7.29
N PRO A 142 -4.52 8.77 7.34
CA PRO A 142 -3.34 9.59 7.58
C PRO A 142 -2.85 9.43 9.02
N THR A 143 -1.53 9.30 9.18
CA THR A 143 -0.88 9.21 10.49
C THR A 143 -0.48 10.59 11.00
N LYS A 144 -0.58 10.79 12.33
CA LYS A 144 -0.08 11.98 13.03
C LYS A 144 1.44 11.97 13.16
#